data_AF-A0A0A1AEE4-F1
#
_entry.id   AF-A0A0A1AEE4-F1
#
_cell.length_a   1.000
_cell.length_b   1.000
_cell.length_c   1.000
_cell.angle_alpha   90.00
_cell.angle_beta   90.00
_cell.angle_gamma   90.00
#
_symmetry.space_group_name_H-M   'P 1'
#
loop_
_entity.id
_entity.type
_entity.pdbx_description
1 polymer ?
#
loop_
_entity_poly.entity_id
_entity_poly.type
_entity_poly.pdbx_seq_one_letter_code
_entity_poly.pdbx_strand_id
1 'polypeptide(L)'
;MSSSAFVTVVTGVSVFVLGQLIVKGAIEPYISFREQLGKISNLLLCNQAKIVNPGSNLKPEIIHDLKDSAAQLMAKYSTLPFYIKKLHIGFRLVPSATEILGAAQNLNYIASIHEGKTGENPSKHLEEIGHMLKIPTTYSS
;
A
#
# COMPACT_ATOMS: atom_id res chain seq x y z
N MET A 1 -47.09 24.80 7.20
CA MET A 1 -46.32 23.88 8.08
C MET A 1 -45.64 22.73 7.33
N SER A 2 -46.17 22.28 6.19
CA SER A 2 -45.60 21.18 5.37
C SER A 2 -44.22 21.49 4.73
N SER A 3 -43.94 22.75 4.41
CA SER A 3 -42.68 23.17 3.77
C SER A 3 -41.47 23.02 4.70
N SER A 4 -41.61 23.30 6.01
CA SER A 4 -40.49 23.19 6.95
C SER A 4 -40.06 21.74 7.18
N ALA A 5 -41.03 20.81 7.32
CA ALA A 5 -40.72 19.40 7.49
C ALA A 5 -40.04 18.82 6.23
N PHE A 6 -40.53 19.20 5.04
CA PHE A 6 -39.93 18.80 3.77
C PHE A 6 -38.48 19.30 3.64
N VAL A 7 -38.21 20.57 3.96
CA VAL A 7 -36.85 21.14 3.93
C VAL A 7 -35.91 20.41 4.88
N THR A 8 -36.36 20.10 6.10
CA THR A 8 -35.55 19.34 7.06
C THR A 8 -35.21 17.94 6.55
N VAL A 9 -36.19 17.24 5.98
CA VAL A 9 -35.98 15.89 5.42
C VAL A 9 -35.00 15.95 4.25
N VAL A 10 -35.20 16.87 3.31
CA VAL A 10 -34.30 17.03 2.15
C VAL A 10 -32.88 17.37 2.61
N THR A 11 -32.73 18.30 3.56
CA THR A 11 -31.42 18.68 4.11
C THR A 11 -30.72 17.49 4.76
N GLY A 12 -31.44 16.72 5.58
CA GLY A 12 -30.89 15.52 6.23
C GLY A 12 -30.42 14.48 5.23
N VAL A 13 -31.22 14.21 4.20
CA VAL A 13 -30.86 13.26 3.12
C VAL A 13 -29.65 13.77 2.33
N SER A 14 -29.60 15.06 1.99
CA SER A 14 -28.46 15.64 1.26
C SER A 14 -27.15 15.54 2.04
N VAL A 15 -27.16 15.87 3.34
CA VAL A 15 -25.99 15.74 4.20
C VAL A 15 -25.56 14.28 4.32
N PHE A 16 -26.51 13.35 4.48
CA PHE A 16 -26.24 11.93 4.55
C PHE A 16 -25.58 11.41 3.26
N VAL A 17 -26.15 11.72 2.09
CA VAL A 17 -25.60 11.30 0.80
C VAL A 17 -24.20 11.88 0.59
N LEU A 18 -23.99 13.16 0.91
CA LEU A 18 -22.67 13.78 0.81
C LEU A 18 -21.64 13.10 1.73
N GLY A 19 -22.03 12.77 2.95
CA GLY A 19 -21.19 12.02 3.88
C GLY A 19 -20.81 10.64 3.32
N GLN A 20 -21.78 9.90 2.75
CA GLN A 20 -21.53 8.60 2.13
C GLN A 20 -20.59 8.69 0.92
N LEU A 21 -20.71 9.74 0.11
CA LEU A 21 -19.81 9.97 -1.02
C LEU A 21 -18.36 10.19 -0.56
N ILE A 22 -18.14 10.89 0.56
CA ILE A 22 -16.80 11.08 1.12
C ILE A 22 -16.27 9.76 1.68
N VAL A 23 -17.07 9.02 2.45
CA VAL A 23 -16.65 7.75 3.05
C VAL A 23 -16.26 6.73 1.97
N LYS A 24 -17.16 6.47 1.02
CA LYS A 24 -16.95 5.49 -0.05
C LYS A 24 -15.95 5.95 -1.09
N GLY A 25 -15.93 7.25 -1.39
CA GLY A 25 -15.08 7.82 -2.42
C GLY A 25 -13.65 8.07 -1.98
N ALA A 26 -13.42 8.41 -0.70
CA ALA A 26 -12.11 8.84 -0.21
C ALA A 26 -11.55 7.89 0.86
N ILE A 27 -12.33 7.68 1.92
CA ILE A 27 -11.85 7.05 3.16
C ILE A 27 -11.64 5.55 2.94
N GLU A 28 -12.63 4.85 2.37
CA GLU A 28 -12.55 3.40 2.10
C GLU A 28 -11.36 3.05 1.18
N PRO A 29 -11.14 3.71 0.02
CA PRO A 29 -9.95 3.47 -0.81
C PRO A 29 -8.64 3.73 -0.06
N TYR A 30 -8.58 4.81 0.74
CA TYR A 30 -7.38 5.14 1.51
C TYR A 30 -7.06 4.09 2.58
N ILE A 31 -8.07 3.65 3.35
CA ILE A 31 -7.92 2.59 4.34
C ILE A 31 -7.45 1.31 3.65
N SER A 32 -8.09 0.91 2.55
CA SER A 32 -7.72 -0.32 1.83
C SER A 32 -6.28 -0.27 1.29
N PHE A 33 -5.81 0.91 0.87
CA PHE A 33 -4.41 1.11 0.51
C PHE A 33 -3.47 0.98 1.71
N ARG A 34 -3.80 1.59 2.86
CA ARG A 34 -3.01 1.49 4.10
C ARG A 34 -2.95 0.07 4.65
N GLU A 35 -4.03 -0.69 4.54
CA GLU A 35 -4.06 -2.12 4.86
C GLU A 35 -3.07 -2.89 4.00
N GLN A 36 -3.00 -2.60 2.70
CA GLN A 36 -2.02 -3.24 1.81
C GLN A 36 -0.57 -2.92 2.20
N LEU A 37 -0.29 -1.68 2.61
CA LEU A 37 1.02 -1.32 3.15
C LEU A 37 1.35 -2.11 4.43
N GLY A 38 0.37 -2.29 5.32
CA GLY A 38 0.51 -3.12 6.51
C GLY A 38 0.78 -4.59 6.20
N LYS A 39 0.10 -5.16 5.19
CA LYS A 39 0.34 -6.53 4.73
C LYS A 39 1.75 -6.71 4.18
N ILE A 40 2.24 -5.76 3.38
CA ILE A 40 3.62 -5.78 2.86
C ILE A 40 4.61 -5.75 4.03
N SER A 41 4.43 -4.82 4.98
CA SER A 41 5.29 -4.73 6.16
C SER A 41 5.31 -6.05 6.94
N ASN A 42 4.14 -6.65 7.19
CA ASN A 42 4.03 -7.93 7.89
C ASN A 42 4.72 -9.07 7.13
N LEU A 43 4.52 -9.17 5.81
CA LEU A 43 5.15 -10.18 4.96
C LEU A 43 6.68 -10.09 5.03
N LEU A 44 7.21 -8.86 4.91
CA LEU A 44 8.64 -8.59 4.94
C LEU A 44 9.25 -8.87 6.32
N LEU A 45 8.62 -8.40 7.39
CA LEU A 45 9.11 -8.57 8.77
C LEU A 45 9.04 -10.04 9.23
N CYS A 46 7.95 -10.75 8.95
CA CYS A 46 7.80 -12.16 9.33
C CYS A 46 8.84 -13.06 8.63
N ASN A 47 9.28 -12.66 7.44
CA ASN A 47 10.21 -13.46 6.63
C ASN A 47 11.59 -12.83 6.49
N GLN A 48 11.89 -11.76 7.25
CA GLN A 48 13.09 -10.93 7.05
C GLN A 48 14.36 -11.76 7.02
N ALA A 49 14.58 -12.64 8.01
CA ALA A 49 15.80 -13.44 8.12
C ALA A 49 16.05 -14.35 6.90
N LYS A 50 14.98 -14.84 6.26
CA LYS A 50 15.07 -15.65 5.04
C LYS A 50 15.24 -14.75 3.82
N ILE A 51 14.47 -13.67 3.76
CA ILE A 51 14.54 -12.70 2.67
C ILE A 51 15.96 -12.13 2.54
N VAL A 52 16.60 -11.71 3.63
CA VAL A 52 17.95 -11.10 3.61
C VAL A 52 19.08 -12.09 3.31
N ASN A 53 18.81 -13.39 3.31
CA ASN A 53 19.79 -14.43 3.03
C ASN A 53 19.50 -15.07 1.66
N PRO A 54 20.22 -14.66 0.58
CA PRO A 54 20.01 -15.16 -0.78
C PRO A 54 20.19 -16.68 -0.92
N GLY A 55 20.99 -17.30 -0.04
CA GLY A 55 21.21 -18.74 -0.04
C GLY A 55 20.14 -19.53 0.73
N SER A 56 19.15 -18.84 1.32
CA SER A 56 18.06 -19.52 2.02
C SER A 56 17.03 -20.06 1.03
N ASN A 57 16.50 -21.25 1.33
CA ASN A 57 15.38 -21.80 0.56
C ASN A 57 14.09 -21.07 0.96
N LEU A 58 13.87 -19.90 0.36
CA LEU A 58 12.64 -19.15 0.56
C LEU A 58 11.48 -19.94 -0.04
N LYS A 59 10.44 -20.16 0.76
CA LYS A 59 9.33 -20.99 0.33
C LYS A 59 8.65 -20.40 -0.92
N PRO A 60 8.25 -21.20 -1.91
CA PRO A 60 7.58 -20.72 -3.13
C PRO A 60 6.34 -19.86 -2.84
N GLU A 61 5.61 -20.14 -1.76
CA GLU A 61 4.45 -19.34 -1.35
C GLU A 61 4.85 -17.92 -0.99
N ILE A 62 5.99 -17.71 -0.31
CA ILE A 62 6.47 -16.37 0.05
C ILE A 62 6.93 -15.61 -1.21
N ILE A 63 7.56 -16.30 -2.17
CA ILE A 63 7.95 -15.71 -3.46
C ILE A 63 6.70 -15.23 -4.21
N HIS A 64 5.65 -16.06 -4.23
CA HIS A 64 4.36 -15.70 -4.81
C HIS A 64 3.75 -14.49 -4.08
N ASP A 65 3.71 -14.51 -2.74
CA ASP A 65 3.14 -13.44 -1.93
C ASP A 65 3.87 -12.10 -2.10
N LEU A 66 5.18 -12.10 -2.37
CA LEU A 66 5.94 -10.90 -2.71
C LEU A 66 5.47 -10.30 -4.04
N LYS A 67 5.32 -11.14 -5.08
CA LYS A 67 4.86 -10.71 -6.41
C LYS A 67 3.40 -10.24 -6.38
N ASP A 68 2.55 -10.98 -5.68
CA ASP A 68 1.15 -10.64 -5.47
C ASP A 68 1.03 -9.32 -4.69
N SER A 69 1.83 -9.14 -3.64
CA SER A 69 1.88 -7.88 -2.89
C SER A 69 2.30 -6.69 -3.75
N ALA A 70 3.24 -6.88 -4.70
CA ALA A 70 3.63 -5.85 -5.66
C ALA A 70 2.48 -5.47 -6.61
N ALA A 71 1.76 -6.47 -7.14
CA ALA A 71 0.61 -6.24 -8.00
C ALA A 71 -0.55 -5.57 -7.25
N GLN A 72 -0.86 -6.04 -6.05
CA GLN A 72 -1.88 -5.46 -5.18
C GLN A 72 -1.53 -4.03 -4.76
N LEU A 73 -0.26 -3.72 -4.49
CA LEU A 73 0.19 -2.36 -4.18
C LEU A 73 -0.15 -1.39 -5.33
N MET A 74 0.18 -1.76 -6.56
CA MET A 74 -0.13 -0.97 -7.75
C MET A 74 -1.64 -0.84 -7.95
N ALA A 75 -2.38 -1.95 -7.82
CA ALA A 75 -3.84 -1.96 -7.97
C ALA A 75 -4.53 -1.06 -6.95
N LYS A 76 -4.22 -1.19 -5.67
CA LYS A 76 -4.80 -0.37 -4.58
C LYS A 76 -4.40 1.09 -4.67
N TYR A 77 -3.18 1.40 -5.11
CA TYR A 77 -2.80 2.79 -5.37
C TYR A 77 -3.57 3.38 -6.55
N SER A 78 -3.82 2.60 -7.61
CA SER A 78 -4.55 3.07 -8.79
C SER A 78 -5.98 3.51 -8.46
N THR A 79 -6.64 2.85 -7.50
CA THR A 79 -8.01 3.16 -7.06
C THR A 79 -8.09 4.39 -6.18
N LEU A 80 -6.97 4.92 -5.67
CA LEU A 80 -6.99 6.14 -4.89
C LEU A 80 -7.43 7.33 -5.78
N PRO A 81 -8.37 8.15 -5.28
CA PRO A 81 -8.74 9.39 -5.95
C PRO A 81 -7.54 10.32 -6.15
N PHE A 82 -7.58 11.10 -7.23
CA PHE A 82 -6.48 12.01 -7.60
C PHE A 82 -6.14 13.02 -6.49
N TYR A 83 -7.15 13.55 -5.78
CA TYR A 83 -6.92 14.48 -4.69
C TYR A 83 -6.20 13.84 -3.49
N ILE A 84 -6.40 12.53 -3.24
CA ILE A 84 -5.66 11.78 -2.22
C ILE A 84 -4.21 11.55 -2.67
N LYS A 85 -3.99 11.18 -3.95
CA LYS A 85 -2.65 11.04 -4.52
C LYS A 85 -1.84 12.33 -4.41
N LYS A 86 -2.49 13.50 -4.53
CA LYS A 86 -1.87 14.81 -4.33
C LYS A 86 -1.44 15.10 -2.89
N LEU A 87 -1.95 14.39 -1.87
CA LEU A 87 -1.49 14.52 -0.47
C LEU A 87 -0.03 14.09 -0.27
N HIS A 88 0.59 13.49 -1.28
CA HIS A 88 2.05 13.35 -1.32
C HIS A 88 2.75 14.72 -1.25
N ILE A 89 2.22 15.72 -1.95
CA ILE A 89 2.79 17.07 -2.05
C ILE A 89 2.51 17.80 -0.72
N GLY A 90 3.55 18.10 0.04
CA GLY A 90 3.48 18.85 1.31
C GLY A 90 3.43 17.96 2.56
N PHE A 91 2.53 16.97 2.62
CA PHE A 91 2.32 16.14 3.81
C PHE A 91 2.94 14.74 3.74
N ARG A 92 3.34 14.28 2.55
CA ARG A 92 3.90 12.94 2.28
C ARG A 92 3.13 11.83 3.01
N LEU A 93 1.80 11.97 3.06
CA LEU A 93 0.86 11.05 3.72
C LEU A 93 0.64 9.77 2.91
N VAL A 94 0.79 9.91 1.59
CA VAL A 94 0.74 8.85 0.58
C VAL A 94 2.05 8.92 -0.20
N PRO A 95 2.69 7.79 -0.52
CA PRO A 95 3.84 7.77 -1.41
C PRO A 95 3.48 8.28 -2.81
N SER A 96 4.46 8.85 -3.51
CA SER A 96 4.33 9.26 -4.90
C SER A 96 4.17 8.06 -5.83
N ALA A 97 3.65 8.28 -7.03
CA ALA A 97 3.52 7.20 -8.02
C ALA A 97 4.87 6.53 -8.35
N THR A 98 5.97 7.29 -8.32
CA THR A 98 7.33 6.77 -8.54
C THR A 98 7.83 5.93 -7.36
N GLU A 99 7.57 6.36 -6.12
CA GLU A 99 7.87 5.55 -4.92
C GLU A 99 7.05 4.25 -4.91
N ILE A 100 5.78 4.29 -5.30
CA ILE A 100 4.92 3.11 -5.40
C ILE A 100 5.46 2.13 -6.45
N LEU A 101 5.80 2.63 -7.64
CA LEU A 101 6.36 1.81 -8.71
C LEU A 101 7.71 1.20 -8.29
N GLY A 102 8.60 2.01 -7.71
CA GLY A 102 9.91 1.55 -7.25
C GLY A 102 9.79 0.48 -6.17
N ALA A 103 8.87 0.65 -5.21
CA ALA A 103 8.63 -0.36 -4.18
C ALA A 103 8.06 -1.67 -4.76
N ALA A 104 7.12 -1.58 -5.72
CA ALA A 104 6.59 -2.76 -6.40
C ALA A 104 7.67 -3.49 -7.22
N GLN A 105 8.55 -2.75 -7.89
CA GLN A 105 9.71 -3.30 -8.60
C GLN A 105 10.68 -3.98 -7.62
N ASN A 106 11.00 -3.36 -6.49
CA ASN A 106 11.87 -3.93 -5.47
C ASN A 106 11.29 -5.21 -4.86
N LEU A 107 9.97 -5.28 -4.61
CA LEU A 107 9.30 -6.52 -4.17
C LEU A 107 9.48 -7.66 -5.19
N ASN A 108 9.26 -7.38 -6.48
CA ASN A 108 9.46 -8.36 -7.56
C ASN A 108 10.94 -8.74 -7.74
N TYR A 109 11.85 -7.81 -7.48
CA TYR A 109 13.28 -8.04 -7.57
C TYR A 109 13.75 -8.98 -6.45
N ILE A 110 13.31 -8.76 -5.21
CA ILE A 110 13.54 -9.69 -4.09
C ILE A 110 13.02 -11.08 -4.43
N ALA A 111 11.80 -11.20 -4.97
CA ALA A 111 11.26 -12.48 -5.40
C ALA A 111 12.16 -13.15 -6.47
N SER A 112 12.71 -12.37 -7.40
CA SER A 112 13.58 -12.88 -8.48
C SER A 112 14.96 -13.34 -7.97
N ILE A 113 15.53 -12.68 -6.95
CA ILE A 113 16.76 -13.14 -6.26
C ILE A 113 16.55 -14.57 -5.75
N HIS A 114 15.45 -14.81 -5.03
CA HIS A 114 15.12 -16.11 -4.44
C HIS A 114 14.66 -17.18 -5.45
N GLU A 115 14.29 -16.79 -6.66
CA GLU A 115 14.09 -17.71 -7.79
C GLU A 115 15.41 -18.12 -8.48
N GLY A 116 16.56 -17.71 -7.94
CA GLY A 116 17.88 -18.01 -8.49
C GLY A 116 18.24 -17.20 -9.74
N LYS A 117 17.51 -16.10 -10.01
CA LYS A 117 17.75 -15.27 -11.21
C LYS A 117 18.89 -14.28 -11.03
N THR A 118 19.24 -13.93 -9.80
CA THR A 118 20.26 -12.92 -9.48
C THR A 118 20.98 -13.28 -8.17
N GLY A 119 22.29 -13.01 -8.08
CA GLY A 119 23.10 -13.26 -6.88
C GLY A 119 23.25 -12.04 -5.96
N GLU A 120 22.36 -11.05 -6.09
CA GLU A 120 22.44 -9.78 -5.38
C GLU A 120 21.88 -9.85 -3.96
N ASN A 121 22.30 -8.92 -3.11
CA ASN A 121 21.84 -8.84 -1.73
C ASN A 121 20.50 -8.10 -1.63
N PRO A 122 19.41 -8.75 -1.19
CA PRO A 122 18.07 -8.17 -1.11
C PRO A 122 17.91 -7.12 -0.01
N SER A 123 18.87 -6.97 0.92
CA SER A 123 18.77 -6.04 2.06
C SER A 123 18.61 -4.58 1.62
N LYS A 124 19.33 -4.16 0.57
CA LYS A 124 19.21 -2.79 0.04
C LYS A 124 17.80 -2.52 -0.50
N HIS A 125 17.23 -3.47 -1.24
CA HIS A 125 15.87 -3.35 -1.77
C HIS A 125 14.82 -3.33 -0.65
N LEU A 126 15.06 -4.08 0.42
CA LEU A 126 14.19 -4.10 1.60
C LEU A 126 14.16 -2.73 2.30
N GLU A 127 15.31 -2.09 2.46
CA GLU A 127 15.42 -0.74 3.04
C GLU A 127 14.77 0.32 2.13
N GLU A 128 15.01 0.24 0.82
CA GLU A 128 14.40 1.15 -0.16
C GLU A 128 12.86 1.06 -0.14
N ILE A 129 12.29 -0.15 -0.04
CA ILE A 129 10.84 -0.35 0.11
C ILE A 129 10.35 0.38 1.38
N GLY A 130 11.05 0.21 2.50
CA GLY A 130 10.70 0.85 3.77
C GLY A 130 10.69 2.38 3.67
N HIS A 131 11.71 2.96 3.03
CA HIS A 131 11.79 4.40 2.81
C HIS A 131 10.72 4.92 1.84
N MET A 132 10.49 4.24 0.72
CA MET A 132 9.51 4.65 -0.30
C MET A 132 8.08 4.58 0.25
N LEU A 133 7.74 3.50 0.95
CA LEU A 133 6.38 3.26 1.44
C LEU A 133 6.14 3.82 2.84
N LYS A 134 7.19 4.24 3.55
CA LYS A 134 7.17 4.65 4.96
C LYS A 134 6.53 3.59 5.86
N ILE A 135 7.03 2.37 5.73
CA ILE A 135 6.62 1.23 6.54
C ILE A 135 7.85 0.56 7.14
N PRO A 136 7.74 -0.08 8.31
CA PRO A 136 8.83 -0.88 8.84
C PRO A 136 9.02 -2.11 7.96
N THR A 137 10.24 -2.32 7.50
CA THR A 137 10.66 -3.52 6.75
C THR A 137 11.76 -4.29 7.47
N THR A 138 12.30 -3.71 8.55
CA THR A 138 13.30 -4.32 9.43
C THR A 138 12.92 -4.04 10.89
N TYR A 139 13.43 -4.87 11.82
CA TYR A 139 13.32 -4.62 13.27
C TYR A 139 14.36 -3.63 13.81
N SER A 140 15.28 -3.18 12.97
CA SER A 140 16.37 -2.26 13.32
C SER A 140 15.89 -0.83 13.03
N SER A 141 15.85 0.01 14.08
CA SER A 141 15.44 1.43 13.97
C SER A 141 16.49 2.29 13.31
#